data_AF-A0A411WIF7-F1
#
_entry.id   AF-A0A411WIF7-F1
#
_cell.length_a   1.000
_cell.length_b   1.000
_cell.length_c   1.000
_cell.angle_alpha   90.00
_cell.angle_beta   90.00
_cell.angle_gamma   90.00
#
_symmetry.space_group_name_H-M   'P 1'
#
loop_
_entity.id
_entity.type
_entity.pdbx_description
1 polymer ?
#
loop_
_entity_poly.entity_id
_entity_poly.type
_entity_poly.pdbx_seq_one_letter_code
_entity_poly.pdbx_strand_id
1 'polypeptide(L)'
;MTNLKKKQQNAERKRRQRANQAKRFGEHRLETVLCDREFQALEIIRVRRNPGREPYSRNDCISLLLLCELARLERQEARLGKCQHCGNTLPEGCQAAFKGEAVCWFTRDCRALNLTDVTGHARLEVE
;
A
#
# COMPACT_ATOMS: atom_id res chain seq x y z
N MET A 1 24.02 3.75 -25.02
CA MET A 1 22.65 4.32 -25.17
C MET A 1 21.52 3.27 -25.33
N THR A 2 21.79 1.96 -25.31
CA THR A 2 20.83 0.88 -25.59
C THR A 2 19.96 0.44 -24.40
N ASN A 3 20.45 0.62 -23.17
CA ASN A 3 19.79 0.09 -21.96
C ASN A 3 18.58 0.94 -21.49
N LEU A 4 18.64 2.26 -21.69
CA LEU A 4 17.55 3.20 -21.37
C LEU A 4 16.32 2.99 -22.27
N LYS A 5 16.54 2.86 -23.59
CA LYS A 5 15.50 2.53 -24.56
C LYS A 5 14.82 1.21 -24.23
N LYS A 6 15.58 0.17 -23.85
CA LYS A 6 15.06 -1.14 -23.45
C LYS A 6 14.19 -1.05 -22.19
N LYS A 7 14.59 -0.27 -21.18
CA LYS A 7 13.78 -0.03 -19.97
C LYS A 7 12.52 0.79 -20.25
N GLN A 8 12.56 1.76 -21.17
CA GLN A 8 11.36 2.52 -21.57
C GLN A 8 10.37 1.64 -22.33
N GLN A 9 10.86 0.81 -23.27
CA GLN A 9 10.05 -0.21 -23.95
C GLN A 9 9.45 -1.23 -22.99
N ASN A 10 10.20 -1.67 -21.97
CA ASN A 10 9.68 -2.59 -20.96
C ASN A 10 8.60 -1.92 -20.09
N ALA A 11 8.75 -0.64 -19.76
CA ALA A 11 7.75 0.12 -19.02
C ALA A 11 6.48 0.32 -19.85
N GLU A 12 6.61 0.68 -21.13
CA GLU A 12 5.51 0.81 -22.08
C GLU A 12 4.78 -0.51 -22.30
N ARG A 13 5.52 -1.61 -22.48
CA ARG A 13 4.94 -2.95 -22.58
C ARG A 13 4.19 -3.35 -21.32
N LYS A 14 4.75 -3.10 -20.13
CA LYS A 14 4.04 -3.35 -18.86
C LYS A 14 2.79 -2.45 -18.73
N ARG A 15 2.86 -1.19 -19.19
CA ARG A 15 1.71 -0.27 -19.20
C ARG A 15 0.59 -0.80 -20.09
N ARG A 16 0.92 -1.25 -21.30
CA ARG A 16 -0.02 -1.90 -22.23
C ARG A 16 -0.55 -3.24 -21.71
N GLN A 17 0.30 -4.04 -21.07
CA GLN A 17 -0.11 -5.29 -20.45
C GLN A 17 -1.12 -5.06 -19.33
N ARG A 18 -0.90 -4.06 -18.48
CA ARG A 18 -1.87 -3.67 -17.43
C ARG A 18 -3.18 -3.15 -18.02
N ALA A 19 -3.12 -2.32 -19.05
CA ALA A 19 -4.30 -1.84 -19.76
C ALA A 19 -5.11 -2.97 -20.41
N ASN A 20 -4.45 -4.01 -20.92
CA ASN A 20 -5.11 -5.19 -21.51
C ASN A 20 -5.59 -6.19 -20.45
N GLN A 21 -4.90 -6.31 -19.31
CA GLN A 21 -5.31 -7.13 -18.18
C GLN A 21 -6.57 -6.57 -17.52
N ALA A 22 -6.67 -5.24 -17.40
CA ALA A 22 -7.88 -4.57 -16.96
C ALA A 22 -9.07 -5.06 -17.82
N LYS A 23 -8.99 -4.94 -19.15
CA LYS A 23 -10.10 -5.27 -20.06
C LYS A 23 -10.55 -6.74 -20.10
N ARG A 24 -9.82 -7.69 -19.49
CA ARG A 24 -10.04 -9.14 -19.72
C ARG A 24 -10.63 -9.93 -18.54
N PHE A 25 -10.54 -9.48 -17.29
CA PHE A 25 -11.15 -10.16 -16.13
C PHE A 25 -11.34 -9.21 -14.94
N GLY A 26 -12.48 -9.31 -14.23
CA GLY A 26 -12.61 -8.86 -12.83
C GLY A 26 -12.32 -7.37 -12.56
N GLU A 27 -12.71 -6.45 -13.45
CA GLU A 27 -12.57 -5.02 -13.17
C GLU A 27 -13.56 -4.59 -12.08
N HIS A 28 -13.03 -4.02 -11.00
CA HIS A 28 -13.82 -3.36 -9.97
C HIS A 28 -13.69 -1.85 -10.14
N ARG A 29 -14.79 -1.18 -10.46
CA ARG A 29 -14.82 0.28 -10.61
C ARG A 29 -14.98 0.93 -9.25
N LEU A 30 -13.94 1.68 -8.84
CA LEU A 30 -13.95 2.51 -7.64
C LEU A 30 -14.02 3.98 -8.06
N GLU A 31 -15.04 4.70 -7.59
CA GLU A 31 -15.12 6.15 -7.67
C GLU A 31 -14.77 6.75 -6.32
N THR A 32 -13.96 7.81 -6.32
CA THR A 32 -13.52 8.50 -5.12
C THR A 32 -13.50 10.00 -5.39
N VAL A 33 -13.98 10.77 -4.43
CA VAL A 33 -13.87 12.23 -4.41
C VAL A 33 -12.65 12.57 -3.58
N LEU A 34 -11.74 13.34 -4.17
CA LEU A 34 -10.55 13.85 -3.49
C LEU A 34 -10.74 15.34 -3.22
N CYS A 35 -10.37 15.81 -2.04
CA CYS A 35 -10.22 17.24 -1.82
C CYS A 35 -9.02 17.78 -2.61
N ASP A 36 -8.94 19.11 -2.76
CA ASP A 36 -7.87 19.76 -3.54
C ASP A 36 -6.47 19.32 -3.08
N ARG A 37 -6.27 19.18 -1.77
CA ARG A 37 -4.99 18.74 -1.20
C ARG A 37 -4.62 17.33 -1.64
N GLU A 38 -5.57 16.40 -1.63
CA GLU A 38 -5.35 15.01 -2.02
C GLU A 38 -5.12 14.89 -3.53
N PHE A 39 -5.87 15.66 -4.32
CA PHE A 39 -5.69 15.69 -5.77
C PHE A 39 -4.31 16.24 -6.17
N GLN A 40 -3.88 17.35 -5.55
CA GLN A 40 -2.53 17.89 -5.74
C GLN A 40 -1.45 16.90 -5.30
N ALA A 41 -1.64 16.21 -4.18
CA ALA A 41 -0.72 15.16 -3.74
C ALA A 41 -0.59 14.06 -4.78
N LEU A 42 -1.70 13.60 -5.38
CA LEU A 42 -1.67 12.61 -6.46
C LEU A 42 -0.88 13.12 -7.67
N GLU A 43 -1.09 14.36 -8.12
CA GLU A 43 -0.35 14.94 -9.23
C GLU A 43 1.17 14.99 -8.97
N ILE A 44 1.55 15.37 -7.75
CA ILE A 44 2.96 15.39 -7.33
C ILE A 44 3.55 13.98 -7.31
N ILE A 45 2.86 13.01 -6.70
CA ILE A 45 3.34 11.63 -6.58
C ILE A 45 3.53 10.99 -7.96
N ARG A 46 2.59 11.21 -8.89
CA ARG A 46 2.63 10.66 -10.26
C ARG A 46 3.90 11.03 -11.02
N VAL A 47 4.38 12.26 -10.85
CA VAL A 47 5.62 12.75 -11.46
C VAL A 47 6.83 12.25 -10.67
N ARG A 48 6.84 12.45 -9.35
CA ARG A 48 8.02 12.17 -8.50
C ARG A 48 8.36 10.68 -8.40
N ARG A 49 7.38 9.79 -8.55
CA ARG A 49 7.60 8.34 -8.54
C ARG A 49 8.08 7.77 -9.88
N ASN A 50 8.22 8.59 -10.92
CA ASN A 50 8.76 8.16 -12.22
C ASN A 50 9.76 9.18 -12.82
N PRO A 51 10.84 9.54 -12.10
CA PRO A 51 11.74 10.61 -12.52
C PRO A 51 12.41 10.30 -13.86
N GLY A 52 12.50 11.32 -14.73
CA GLY A 52 13.11 11.21 -16.07
C GLY A 52 12.28 10.41 -17.08
N ARG A 53 10.99 10.19 -16.81
CA ARG A 53 10.05 9.48 -17.68
C ARG A 53 8.68 10.14 -17.65
N GLU A 54 7.84 9.74 -18.60
CA GLU A 54 6.43 10.14 -18.62
C GLU A 54 5.74 9.76 -17.30
N PRO A 55 5.09 10.71 -16.60
CA PRO A 55 4.36 10.43 -15.37
C PRO A 55 3.41 9.24 -15.46
N TYR A 56 3.11 8.63 -14.32
CA TYR A 56 2.07 7.61 -14.28
C TYR A 56 0.71 8.22 -14.63
N SER A 57 -0.20 7.43 -15.22
CA SER A 57 -1.62 7.83 -15.24
C SER A 57 -2.16 7.86 -13.79
N ARG A 58 -3.27 8.55 -13.54
CA ARG A 58 -3.87 8.60 -12.19
C ARG A 58 -4.20 7.19 -11.69
N ASN A 59 -4.85 6.40 -12.53
CA ASN A 59 -5.20 5.02 -12.23
C ASN A 59 -3.97 4.16 -11.98
N ASP A 60 -2.96 4.21 -12.87
CA ASP A 60 -1.72 3.44 -12.67
C ASP A 60 -1.02 3.82 -11.36
N CYS A 61 -1.01 5.11 -11.02
CA CYS A 61 -0.39 5.59 -9.79
C CYS A 61 -1.10 5.04 -8.57
N ILE A 62 -2.43 5.15 -8.50
CA ILE A 62 -3.23 4.63 -7.37
C ILE A 62 -3.06 3.11 -7.26
N SER A 63 -3.18 2.37 -8.37
CA SER A 63 -3.01 0.91 -8.37
C SER A 63 -1.61 0.49 -7.92
N LEU A 64 -0.56 1.17 -8.38
CA LEU A 64 0.80 0.85 -7.97
C LEU A 64 1.06 1.18 -6.50
N LEU A 65 0.53 2.31 -6.00
CA LEU A 65 0.64 2.67 -4.59
C LEU A 65 -0.03 1.61 -3.71
N LEU A 66 -1.23 1.14 -4.09
CA LEU A 66 -1.93 0.08 -3.37
C LEU A 66 -1.12 -1.22 -3.30
N LEU A 67 -0.54 -1.66 -4.42
CA LEU A 67 0.30 -2.86 -4.45
C LEU A 67 1.59 -2.70 -3.63
N CYS A 68 2.22 -1.53 -3.69
CA CYS A 68 3.39 -1.23 -2.86
C CYS A 68 3.04 -1.22 -1.37
N GLU A 69 1.87 -0.71 -1.02
CA GLU A 69 1.40 -0.67 0.36
C GLU A 69 1.04 -2.06 0.89
N LEU A 70 0.40 -2.91 0.07
CA LEU A 70 0.17 -4.31 0.43
C LEU A 70 1.50 -5.04 0.73
N ALA A 71 2.50 -4.89 -0.15
CA ALA A 71 3.82 -5.48 0.07
C ALA A 71 4.57 -4.86 1.27
N ARG A 72 4.23 -3.64 1.70
CA ARG A 72 4.72 -3.07 2.95
C ARG A 72 4.03 -3.70 4.15
N LEU A 73 2.70 -3.82 4.12
CA LEU A 73 1.90 -4.45 5.18
C LEU A 73 2.34 -5.90 5.40
N GLU A 74 2.47 -6.71 4.35
CA GLU A 74 2.95 -8.10 4.45
C GLU A 74 4.33 -8.20 5.13
N ARG A 75 5.22 -7.24 4.87
CA ARG A 75 6.54 -7.18 5.53
C ARG A 75 6.45 -6.76 6.99
N GLN A 76 5.51 -5.89 7.34
CA GLN A 76 5.25 -5.52 8.73
C GLN A 76 4.67 -6.72 9.49
N GLU A 77 3.70 -7.42 8.91
CA GLU A 77 3.07 -8.62 9.47
C GLU A 77 4.08 -9.76 9.64
N ALA A 78 4.97 -9.99 8.67
CA ALA A 78 6.01 -11.01 8.75
C ALA A 78 7.04 -10.75 9.87
N ARG A 79 7.16 -9.51 10.36
CA ARG A 79 8.00 -9.15 11.50
C ARG A 79 7.30 -9.34 12.84
N LEU A 80 6.00 -9.61 12.84
CA LEU A 80 5.26 -9.87 14.06
C LEU A 80 5.68 -11.23 14.65
N GLY A 81 5.63 -11.30 15.97
CA GLY A 81 5.87 -12.54 16.70
C GLY A 81 4.63 -13.42 16.79
N LYS A 82 4.64 -14.28 17.79
CA LYS A 82 3.49 -15.11 18.18
C LYS A 82 2.69 -14.44 19.29
N CYS A 83 1.40 -14.72 19.34
CA CYS A 83 0.53 -14.33 20.44
C CYS A 83 0.95 -15.03 21.73
N GLN A 84 1.09 -14.28 22.82
CA GLN A 84 1.50 -14.81 24.13
C GLN A 84 0.45 -15.73 24.78
N HIS A 85 -0.83 -15.65 24.36
CA HIS A 85 -1.90 -16.49 24.90
C HIS A 85 -2.08 -17.81 24.16
N CYS A 86 -2.12 -17.78 22.82
CA CYS A 86 -2.43 -18.97 22.01
C CYS A 86 -1.24 -19.52 21.20
N GLY A 87 -0.12 -18.79 21.12
CA GLY A 87 1.05 -19.20 20.33
C GLY A 87 0.89 -19.06 18.81
N ASN A 88 -0.28 -18.67 18.32
CA ASN A 88 -0.51 -18.42 16.88
C ASN A 88 0.26 -17.18 16.40
N THR A 89 0.58 -17.16 15.11
CA THR A 89 1.22 -16.02 14.47
C THR A 89 0.30 -14.81 14.47
N LEU A 90 0.85 -13.64 14.80
CA LEU A 90 0.16 -12.36 14.67
C LEU A 90 0.20 -11.91 13.18
N PRO A 91 -0.83 -11.22 12.66
CA PRO A 91 -1.89 -10.54 13.40
C PRO A 91 -3.13 -11.39 13.73
N GLU A 92 -3.25 -12.62 13.22
CA GLU A 92 -4.42 -13.49 13.48
C GLU A 92 -4.56 -13.81 14.98
N GLY A 93 -3.48 -14.29 15.61
CA GLY A 93 -3.37 -14.47 17.06
C GLY A 93 -4.56 -15.18 17.71
N CYS A 94 -5.05 -14.61 18.80
CA CYS A 94 -6.24 -15.07 19.54
C CYS A 94 -7.53 -14.37 19.10
N GLN A 95 -7.55 -13.73 17.92
CA GLN A 95 -8.70 -12.99 17.39
C GLN A 95 -9.31 -11.99 18.41
N ALA A 96 -8.43 -11.29 19.14
CA ALA A 96 -8.79 -10.31 20.17
C ALA A 96 -9.63 -10.84 21.36
N ALA A 97 -9.68 -12.16 21.60
CA ALA A 97 -10.42 -12.75 22.72
C ALA A 97 -9.99 -12.20 24.10
N PHE A 98 -8.73 -11.81 24.24
CA PHE A 98 -8.14 -11.27 25.48
C PHE A 98 -7.89 -9.75 25.41
N LYS A 99 -8.56 -9.03 24.51
CA LYS A 99 -8.40 -7.57 24.38
C LYS A 99 -8.88 -6.88 25.67
N GLY A 100 -8.04 -5.99 26.20
CA GLY A 100 -8.21 -5.38 27.52
C GLY A 100 -7.17 -5.85 28.53
N GLU A 101 -6.58 -7.01 28.31
CA GLU A 101 -5.46 -7.48 29.13
C GLU A 101 -4.16 -6.77 28.75
N ALA A 102 -3.31 -6.52 29.75
CA ALA A 102 -2.06 -5.76 29.61
C ALA A 102 -1.04 -6.46 28.67
N VAL A 103 -1.07 -7.80 28.60
CA VAL A 103 -0.15 -8.59 27.79
C VAL A 103 -0.68 -8.88 26.37
N CYS A 104 -1.91 -8.49 26.08
CA CYS A 104 -2.53 -8.77 24.79
C CYS A 104 -2.06 -7.78 23.71
N TRP A 105 -1.53 -8.32 22.60
CA TRP A 105 -1.07 -7.53 21.45
C TRP A 105 -2.17 -6.62 20.88
N PHE A 106 -3.43 -7.06 20.86
CA PHE A 106 -4.57 -6.26 20.42
C PHE A 106 -4.92 -5.07 21.35
N THR A 107 -4.38 -5.05 22.57
CA THR A 107 -4.55 -3.93 23.52
C THR A 107 -3.50 -2.85 23.31
N ARG A 108 -2.23 -3.26 23.11
CA ARG A 108 -1.08 -2.35 23.15
C ARG A 108 -0.45 -2.10 21.79
N ASP A 109 -0.19 -3.16 21.03
CA ASP A 109 0.81 -3.16 19.95
C ASP A 109 0.19 -3.21 18.55
N CYS A 110 -1.07 -3.66 18.42
CA CYS A 110 -1.74 -3.77 17.11
C CYS A 110 -1.83 -2.45 16.36
N ARG A 111 -1.86 -1.33 17.11
CA ARG A 111 -1.88 0.02 16.54
C ARG A 111 -0.69 0.28 15.65
N ALA A 112 0.43 -0.45 15.78
CA ALA A 112 1.60 -0.32 14.91
C ALA A 112 1.29 -0.58 13.42
N LEU A 113 0.22 -1.32 13.10
CA LEU A 113 -0.21 -1.56 11.73
C LEU A 113 -1.21 -0.52 11.18
N ASN A 114 -1.70 0.41 12.01
CA ASN A 114 -2.66 1.41 11.56
C ASN A 114 -2.02 2.43 10.61
N LEU A 115 -2.77 2.81 9.56
CA LEU A 115 -2.43 3.94 8.69
C LEU A 115 -2.52 5.31 9.39
N THR A 116 -3.11 5.37 10.58
CA THR A 116 -3.28 6.60 11.36
C THR A 116 -2.85 6.42 12.82
N ASP A 117 -2.19 7.44 13.36
CA ASP A 117 -1.84 7.51 14.79
C ASP A 117 -2.99 8.06 15.64
N VAL A 118 -3.68 9.05 15.08
CA VAL A 118 -4.88 9.69 15.62
C VAL A 118 -5.87 9.90 14.47
N THR A 119 -7.16 10.01 14.78
CA THR A 119 -8.21 10.21 13.77
C THR A 119 -7.84 11.35 12.81
N GLY A 120 -7.76 11.06 11.51
CA GLY A 120 -7.51 12.06 10.47
C GLY A 120 -6.04 12.38 10.17
N HIS A 121 -5.06 11.80 10.86
CA HIS A 121 -3.63 11.99 10.57
C HIS A 121 -2.98 10.70 10.12
N ALA A 122 -2.47 10.69 8.88
CA ALA A 122 -1.67 9.58 8.38
C ALA A 122 -0.42 9.42 9.27
N ARG A 123 -0.16 8.18 9.70
CA ARG A 123 1.11 7.81 10.29
C ARG A 123 2.16 7.89 9.20
N LEU A 124 2.93 8.97 9.22
CA LEU A 124 4.11 9.10 8.38
C LEU A 124 5.25 8.44 9.14
N GLU A 125 5.64 7.23 8.73
CA GLU A 125 6.87 6.61 9.23
C GLU A 125 8.02 7.60 8.95
N VAL A 126 8.57 8.20 10.00
CA VAL A 126 9.87 8.88 9.95
C VAL A 126 10.87 7.74 10.18
N GLU A 127 11.50 7.26 9.11
CA GLU A 127 12.62 6.32 9.21
C GLU A 127 13.73 6.88 10.12
#